data_AF-A0A7W0SJB1-F1
#
_entry.id   AF-A0A7W0SJB1-F1
#
_cell.length_a   1.000
_cell.length_b   1.000
_cell.length_c   1.000
_cell.angle_alpha   90.00
_cell.angle_beta   90.00
_cell.angle_gamma   90.00
#
_symmetry.space_group_name_H-M   'P 1'
#
loop_
_entity.id
_entity.type
_entity.pdbx_description
1 polymer ?
#
loop_
_entity_poly.entity_id
_entity_poly.type
_entity_poly.pdbx_seq_one_letter_code
_entity_poly.pdbx_strand_id
1 'polypeptide(L)' 'MRRWLGLAGSLATGLLLWRRRRSRRREHVDLYFTDGSMVRLEAESPEARRLLPAARALLEAVPRA' A
#
# COMPACT_ATOMS: atom_id res chain seq x y z
N MET A 1 3.36 10.76 38.38
CA MET A 1 3.78 9.68 37.46
C MET A 1 2.65 9.04 36.63
N ARG A 2 1.36 9.25 36.96
CA ARG A 2 0.23 8.55 36.31
C ARG A 2 -0.25 9.14 34.96
N ARG A 3 0.27 10.29 34.54
CA ARG A 3 -0.09 10.98 33.28
C ARG A 3 0.67 10.48 32.04
N TRP A 4 1.79 9.79 32.24
CA TRP A 4 2.62 9.28 31.14
C TRP A 4 2.10 7.96 30.56
N LEU A 5 1.34 7.17 31.32
CA LEU A 5 0.71 5.94 30.83
C LEU A 5 -0.35 6.21 29.74
N GLY A 6 -1.12 7.29 29.89
CA GLY A 6 -2.11 7.67 28.88
C GLY A 6 -1.47 8.08 27.55
N LEU A 7 -0.35 8.80 27.58
CA LEU A 7 0.39 9.20 26.38
C LEU A 7 1.06 8.01 25.69
N ALA A 8 1.64 7.09 26.46
CA ALA A 8 2.25 5.87 25.91
C ALA A 8 1.20 4.94 25.24
N GLY A 9 0.02 4.80 25.84
CA GLY A 9 -1.09 4.01 25.27
C GLY A 9 -1.61 4.58 23.94
N SER A 10 -1.73 5.91 23.84
CA SER A 10 -2.17 6.59 22.63
C SER A 10 -1.16 6.46 21.48
N LEU A 11 0.14 6.56 21.77
CA LEU A 11 1.20 6.38 20.78
C LEU A 11 1.27 4.94 20.26
N ALA A 12 1.15 3.95 21.14
CA ALA A 12 1.14 2.54 20.76
C ALA A 12 -0.06 2.20 19.86
N THR A 13 -1.25 2.70 20.21
CA THR A 13 -2.47 2.51 19.41
C THR A 13 -2.36 3.21 18.06
N GLY A 14 -1.83 4.43 18.02
CA GLY A 14 -1.58 5.17 16.79
C GLY A 14 -0.60 4.45 15.85
N LEU A 15 0.49 3.90 16.39
CA LEU A 15 1.48 3.16 15.61
C LEU A 15 0.92 1.86 15.03
N LEU A 16 0.11 1.12 15.80
CA LEU A 16 -0.56 -0.10 15.34
C LEU A 16 -1.58 0.17 14.23
N LEU A 17 -2.38 1.23 14.37
CA LEU A 17 -3.35 1.63 13.35
C LEU A 17 -2.66 2.15 12.09
N TRP A 18 -1.57 2.91 12.24
CA TRP A 18 -0.75 3.36 11.11
C TRP A 18 -0.10 2.18 10.38
N ARG A 19 0.48 1.22 11.12
CA ARG A 19 1.06 0.00 10.55
C ARG A 19 0.00 -0.85 9.85
N ARG A 20 -1.19 -1.02 10.44
CA ARG A 20 -2.33 -1.70 9.81
C ARG A 20 -2.80 -0.97 8.55
N ARG A 21 -2.94 0.35 8.58
CA ARG A 21 -3.30 1.15 7.40
C ARG A 21 -2.23 1.08 6.32
N ARG A 22 -0.95 1.11 6.67
CA ARG A 22 0.16 0.99 5.73
C ARG A 22 0.23 -0.43 5.14
N SER A 23 -0.06 -1.45 5.95
CA SER A 23 -0.25 -2.83 5.48
C SER A 23 -1.53 -3.05 4.66
N ARG A 24 -2.51 -2.13 4.74
CA ARG A 24 -3.71 -2.07 3.88
C ARG A 24 -3.53 -1.18 2.65
N ARG A 25 -2.56 -0.27 2.63
CA ARG A 25 -2.02 0.34 1.41
C ARG A 25 -1.14 -0.68 0.68
N ARG A 26 -1.72 -1.84 0.38
CA ARG A 26 -1.04 -2.83 -0.44
C ARG A 26 -1.00 -2.30 -1.86
N GLU A 27 0.17 -2.41 -2.47
CA GLU A 27 0.35 -2.07 -3.87
C GLU A 27 -0.54 -2.95 -4.72
N HIS A 28 -1.25 -2.36 -5.66
CA HIS A 28 -2.13 -3.03 -6.60
C HIS A 28 -1.74 -2.62 -8.02
N VAL A 29 -2.23 -3.38 -9.00
CA VAL A 29 -2.06 -3.05 -10.42
C VAL A 29 -3.42 -2.71 -11.00
N ASP A 30 -3.54 -1.51 -11.56
CA ASP A 30 -4.72 -1.09 -12.30
C ASP A 30 -4.44 -1.23 -13.80
N LEU A 31 -5.19 -2.11 -14.47
CA LEU A 31 -5.10 -2.37 -15.91
C LEU A 31 -6.16 -1.55 -16.64
N TYR A 32 -5.71 -0.67 -17.52
CA TYR A 32 -6.57 0.14 -18.38
C TYR A 32 -6.60 -0.46 -19.78
N PHE A 33 -7.81 -0.72 -20.28
CA PHE A 33 -8.02 -1.29 -21.60
C PHE A 33 -8.47 -0.20 -22.59
N THR A 34 -8.33 -0.50 -23.88
CA THR A 34 -8.64 0.45 -24.96
C THR A 34 -10.14 0.73 -25.11
N ASP A 35 -10.98 -0.16 -24.59
CA ASP A 35 -12.43 0.03 -24.51
C ASP A 35 -12.85 0.96 -23.36
N GLY A 36 -11.88 1.50 -22.61
CA GLY A 36 -12.12 2.36 -21.45
C GLY A 36 -12.43 1.59 -20.16
N SER A 37 -12.47 0.26 -20.22
CA SER A 37 -12.64 -0.56 -19.02
C SER A 37 -11.37 -0.55 -18.15
N MET A 38 -11.58 -0.80 -16.87
CA MET A 38 -10.53 -0.84 -15.86
C MET A 38 -10.68 -2.09 -15.02
N VAL A 39 -9.58 -2.82 -14.84
CA VAL A 39 -9.52 -3.96 -13.92
C VAL A 39 -8.45 -3.71 -12.86
N ARG A 40 -8.86 -3.76 -11.60
CA ARG A 40 -7.95 -3.71 -10.46
C ARG A 40 -7.54 -5.11 -10.04
N LEU A 41 -6.23 -5.34 -9.95
CA LEU A 41 -5.63 -6.53 -9.40
C LEU A 41 -5.08 -6.22 -8.00
N GLU A 42 -5.75 -6.76 -6.99
CA GLU A 42 -5.31 -6.62 -5.60
C GLU A 42 -3.98 -7.34 -5.36
N ALA A 43 -3.13 -6.80 -4.48
CA ALA A 43 -1.79 -7.32 -4.18
C ALA A 43 -1.71 -8.83 -3.85
N GLU A 44 -2.81 -9.36 -3.34
CA GLU A 44 -2.94 -10.74 -2.90
C GLU A 44 -3.21 -11.70 -4.07
N SER A 45 -3.65 -11.18 -5.21
CA SER A 45 -3.95 -11.99 -6.38
C SER A 45 -2.67 -12.58 -7.01
N PRO A 46 -2.74 -13.80 -7.55
CA PRO A 46 -1.63 -14.40 -8.28
C PRO A 46 -1.13 -13.52 -9.43
N GLU A 47 -2.04 -12.80 -10.10
CA GLU A 47 -1.75 -11.94 -11.25
C GLU A 47 -0.98 -10.69 -10.82
N ALA A 48 -1.41 -10.01 -9.74
CA ALA A 48 -0.71 -8.85 -9.20
C ALA A 48 0.70 -9.23 -8.73
N ARG A 49 0.86 -10.41 -8.09
CA ARG A 49 2.18 -10.88 -7.64
C ARG A 49 3.19 -11.03 -8.78
N ARG A 50 2.73 -11.33 -9.99
CA ARG A 50 3.58 -11.43 -11.20
C ARG A 50 3.89 -10.06 -11.80
N LEU A 51 2.92 -9.15 -11.80
CA LEU A 51 3.03 -7.85 -12.46
C LEU A 51 3.71 -6.77 -11.60
N LEU A 52 3.50 -6.78 -10.29
CA LEU A 52 4.03 -5.78 -9.36
C LEU A 52 5.55 -5.58 -9.45
N PRO A 53 6.40 -6.63 -9.55
CA PRO A 53 7.85 -6.44 -9.70
C PRO A 53 8.22 -5.66 -10.96
N ALA A 54 7.57 -5.96 -12.10
CA ALA A 54 7.83 -5.26 -13.36
C ALA A 54 7.32 -3.81 -13.31
N ALA A 55 6.15 -3.59 -12.75
CA ALA A 55 5.59 -2.24 -12.55
C ALA A 55 6.51 -1.38 -11.66
N ARG A 56 7.05 -1.94 -10.57
CA ARG A 56 8.03 -1.23 -9.72
C ARG A 56 9.28 -0.84 -10.49
N ALA A 57 9.87 -1.78 -11.24
CA ALA A 57 11.07 -1.52 -12.03
C ALA A 57 10.85 -0.38 -13.05
N LEU A 58 9.68 -0.36 -13.71
CA LEU A 58 9.30 0.72 -14.63
C LEU A 58 9.16 2.06 -13.91
N LEU A 59 8.47 2.10 -12.77
CA LEU A 59 8.28 3.34 -12.01
C LEU A 59 9.56 3.86 -11.36
N GLU A 60 10.52 2.99 -11.05
CA GLU A 60 11.85 3.37 -10.55
C GLU A 60 12.75 3.91 -11.68
N ALA A 61 12.59 3.40 -12.90
CA ALA A 61 13.32 3.86 -14.08
C ALA A 61 12.86 5.24 -14.57
N VAL A 62 11.63 5.65 -14.25
CA VAL A 62 11.10 6.97 -14.60
C VAL A 62 11.45 7.99 -13.51
N PRO A 63 12.13 9.11 -13.84
CA PRO A 63 12.36 10.18 -12.88
C PRO A 63 11.03 10.68 -12.32
N ARG A 64 10.89 10.71 -10.99
CA ARG A 64 9.70 11.31 -10.37
C ARG A 64 9.76 12.82 -10.60
N ALA A 65 8.73 13.35 -11.25
CA ALA A 65 8.52 14.79 -11.44
C ALA A 65 8.31 15.52 -10.09
#